data_AF-A0A7S2EHU2-F1
#
_entry.id   AF-A0A7S2EHU2-F1
#
_cell.length_a   1.000
_cell.length_b   1.000
_cell.length_c   1.000
_cell.angle_alpha   90.00
_cell.angle_beta   90.00
_cell.angle_gamma   90.00
#
_symmetry.space_group_name_H-M   'P 1'
#
loop_
_entity.id
_entity.type
_entity.pdbx_description
1 polymer ?
#
loop_
_entity_poly.entity_id
_entity_poly.type
_entity_poly.pdbx_seq_one_letter_code
_entity_poly.pdbx_strand_id
1 'polypeptide(L)'
;SSQVGRLSFPDSKSTQRKGNTRRMKFGIFGAATLGLVIGPSAASAVDLSIKVQNAPKIIENVQMEYDQGQNHDTAEDIIVEPDGSSVKLNGNLWKAFPLPEMVEVGPDTIMSFDFSLIEEAEFQAICLDDDLELTGEPNESGAGKRCFIVANTQGWISNMINSPMLATIENTDQHFEIPIGQFFTGSFDKLVFIQDNDVDKNVG
;
A
#
# COMPACT_ATOMS: atom_id res chain seq x y z
N SER A 1 13.49 -16.67 34.32
CA SER A 1 12.22 -16.05 34.73
C SER A 1 11.52 -15.60 33.45
N SER A 2 10.52 -16.36 33.00
CA SER A 2 9.74 -16.06 31.80
C SER A 2 8.59 -15.13 32.16
N GLN A 3 8.45 -14.01 31.44
CA GLN A 3 7.17 -13.30 31.40
C GLN A 3 6.68 -13.25 29.96
N VAL A 4 5.50 -13.84 29.79
CA VAL A 4 4.70 -13.91 28.57
C VAL A 4 3.97 -12.57 28.44
N GLY A 5 4.21 -11.84 27.35
CA GLY A 5 3.50 -10.60 27.02
C GLY A 5 2.28 -10.90 26.15
N ARG A 6 1.11 -10.41 26.56
CA ARG A 6 -0.20 -10.67 25.96
C ARG A 6 -0.68 -9.44 25.18
N LEU A 7 -1.11 -9.62 23.93
CA LEU A 7 -1.86 -8.63 23.15
C LEU A 7 -3.17 -8.27 23.85
N SER A 8 -3.59 -7.01 23.81
CA SER A 8 -4.93 -6.58 24.22
C SER A 8 -5.34 -5.32 23.45
N PHE A 9 -6.57 -5.32 22.95
CA PHE A 9 -7.21 -4.21 22.24
C PHE A 9 -7.95 -3.31 23.24
N PRO A 10 -7.92 -1.98 23.11
CA PRO A 10 -8.78 -1.11 23.89
C PRO A 10 -10.14 -0.87 23.21
N ASP A 11 -11.20 -0.87 24.02
CA ASP A 11 -12.57 -0.48 23.65
C ASP A 11 -12.64 0.96 23.12
N SER A 12 -13.38 1.15 22.03
CA SER A 12 -13.66 2.48 21.48
C SER A 12 -14.73 3.21 22.31
N LYS A 13 -14.42 4.43 22.76
CA LYS A 13 -15.41 5.45 23.10
C LYS A 13 -15.22 6.64 22.19
N SER A 14 -16.17 6.83 21.29
CA SER A 14 -16.27 8.03 20.45
C SER A 14 -16.62 9.24 21.31
N THR A 15 -15.88 10.34 21.11
CA THR A 15 -16.28 11.66 21.60
C THR A 15 -16.20 12.65 20.46
N GLN A 16 -17.36 13.08 19.93
CA GLN A 16 -17.43 14.20 19.01
C GLN A 16 -17.07 15.52 19.71
N ARG A 17 -16.27 16.37 19.05
CA ARG A 17 -16.18 17.79 19.39
C ARG A 17 -16.57 18.69 18.20
N LYS A 18 -17.44 19.64 18.54
CA LYS A 18 -18.03 20.71 17.75
C LYS A 18 -16.99 21.66 17.14
N GLY A 19 -17.14 21.90 15.83
CA GLY A 19 -17.36 23.20 15.20
C GLY A 19 -16.33 24.33 15.37
N ASN A 20 -15.74 24.76 14.25
CA ASN A 20 -15.55 26.19 13.96
C ASN A 20 -15.43 26.45 12.46
N THR A 21 -16.52 26.91 11.85
CA THR A 21 -16.60 27.38 10.46
C THR A 21 -15.97 28.77 10.35
N ARG A 22 -14.92 28.96 9.53
CA ARG A 22 -14.47 30.30 9.12
C ARG A 22 -15.18 30.70 7.82
N ARG A 23 -16.10 31.68 7.91
CA ARG A 23 -16.72 32.34 6.74
C ARG A 23 -15.76 33.41 6.20
N MET A 24 -15.27 33.26 4.97
CA MET A 24 -14.76 34.38 4.18
C MET A 24 -15.95 35.12 3.56
N LYS A 25 -16.01 36.44 3.75
CA LYS A 25 -16.95 37.34 3.07
C LYS A 25 -16.29 37.84 1.79
N PHE A 26 -16.88 37.53 0.63
CA PHE A 26 -16.65 38.27 -0.62
C PHE A 26 -17.95 38.96 -1.02
N GLY A 27 -17.88 40.26 -1.30
CA GLY A 27 -18.98 41.06 -1.83
C GLY A 27 -18.80 41.26 -3.32
N ILE A 28 -19.79 40.87 -4.12
CA ILE A 28 -19.92 41.24 -5.53
C ILE A 28 -21.37 41.72 -5.73
N PHE A 29 -21.52 42.95 -6.21
CA PHE A 29 -22.77 43.50 -6.73
C PHE A 29 -22.97 42.99 -8.15
N GLY A 30 -24.03 42.22 -8.39
CA GLY A 30 -24.42 41.74 -9.71
C GLY A 30 -25.21 40.45 -9.58
N ALA A 31 -26.46 40.44 -10.04
CA ALA A 31 -27.33 39.27 -9.97
C ALA A 31 -26.76 38.14 -10.84
N ALA A 32 -26.08 37.19 -10.19
CA ALA A 32 -25.73 35.90 -10.74
C ALA A 32 -26.41 34.85 -9.87
N THR A 33 -27.33 34.09 -10.47
CA THR A 33 -27.92 32.91 -9.86
C THR A 33 -26.79 31.91 -9.63
N LEU A 34 -26.32 31.82 -8.38
CA LEU A 34 -25.29 30.85 -7.99
C LEU A 34 -25.97 29.47 -7.92
N GLY A 35 -25.99 28.76 -9.05
CA GLY A 35 -26.33 27.35 -9.08
C GLY A 35 -25.20 26.58 -8.39
N LEU A 36 -25.37 26.29 -7.11
CA LEU A 36 -24.52 25.33 -6.40
C LEU A 36 -24.84 23.94 -6.98
N VAL A 37 -24.10 23.53 -8.00
CA VAL A 37 -24.04 22.12 -8.38
C VAL A 37 -23.21 21.45 -7.29
N ILE A 38 -23.91 20.86 -6.31
CA ILE A 38 -23.29 19.85 -5.45
C ILE A 38 -23.13 18.64 -6.36
N GLY A 39 -22.01 18.57 -7.09
CA GLY A 39 -21.55 17.30 -7.65
C GLY A 39 -21.42 16.30 -6.49
N PRO A 40 -21.46 14.98 -6.75
CA PRO A 40 -21.21 14.02 -5.69
C PRO A 40 -19.93 14.45 -4.99
N SER A 41 -20.03 14.75 -3.69
CA SER A 41 -18.84 14.88 -2.87
C SER A 41 -18.13 13.56 -3.10
N ALA A 42 -17.01 13.56 -3.81
CA ALA A 42 -16.09 12.45 -3.72
C ALA A 42 -15.91 12.27 -2.21
N ALA A 43 -16.37 11.14 -1.68
CA ALA A 43 -15.96 10.76 -0.34
C ALA A 43 -14.43 10.89 -0.37
N SER A 44 -13.85 11.61 0.58
CA SER A 44 -12.39 11.68 0.67
C SER A 44 -11.89 10.24 0.63
N ALA A 45 -11.00 9.94 -0.30
CA ALA A 45 -10.36 8.62 -0.32
C ALA A 45 -9.77 8.35 1.07
N VAL A 46 -9.87 7.11 1.53
CA VAL A 46 -9.35 6.73 2.85
C VAL A 46 -7.84 6.59 2.72
N ASP A 47 -7.11 7.26 3.60
CA ASP A 47 -5.65 7.19 3.66
C ASP A 47 -5.17 5.86 4.24
N LEU A 48 -4.03 5.38 3.75
CA LEU A 48 -3.40 4.16 4.23
C LEU A 48 -2.62 4.45 5.53
N SER A 49 -2.78 3.60 6.53
CA SER A 49 -2.13 3.68 7.83
C SER A 49 -1.21 2.49 8.03
N ILE A 50 0.09 2.75 8.10
CA ILE A 50 1.11 1.74 8.44
C ILE A 50 1.77 2.06 9.77
N LYS A 51 2.65 1.18 10.23
CA LYS A 51 3.56 1.46 11.36
C LYS A 51 5.00 1.30 10.93
N VAL A 52 5.81 2.32 11.19
CA VAL A 52 7.26 2.28 11.03
C VAL A 52 7.87 2.39 12.43
N GLN A 53 8.67 1.40 12.84
CA GLN A 53 9.25 1.33 14.19
C GLN A 53 8.18 1.51 15.30
N ASN A 54 7.01 0.89 15.12
CA ASN A 54 5.83 0.99 16.00
C ASN A 54 5.14 2.38 16.08
N ALA A 55 5.63 3.39 15.35
CA ALA A 55 4.96 4.68 15.22
C ALA A 55 3.98 4.64 14.04
N PRO A 56 2.72 5.06 14.22
CA PRO A 56 1.77 5.14 13.11
C PRO A 56 2.23 6.17 12.08
N LYS A 57 2.06 5.84 10.80
CA LYS A 57 2.29 6.72 9.66
C LYS A 57 1.05 6.70 8.78
N ILE A 58 0.53 7.87 8.46
CA ILE A 58 -0.56 8.05 7.52
C ILE A 58 0.05 8.39 6.17
N ILE A 59 -0.37 7.67 5.15
CA ILE A 59 0.05 7.78 3.77
C ILE A 59 -1.18 8.26 3.01
N GLU A 60 -1.09 9.44 2.40
CA GLU A 60 -2.17 9.95 1.57
C GLU A 60 -2.49 8.94 0.47
N ASN A 61 -3.78 8.70 0.21
CA ASN A 61 -4.20 7.79 -0.85
C ASN A 61 -4.07 8.45 -2.23
N VAL A 62 -2.82 8.70 -2.62
CA VAL A 62 -2.38 9.20 -3.92
C VAL A 62 -1.60 8.09 -4.58
N GLN A 63 -2.25 7.33 -5.46
CA GLN A 63 -1.62 6.18 -6.10
C GLN A 63 -0.93 6.58 -7.40
N MET A 64 0.27 6.05 -7.59
CA MET A 64 1.07 6.21 -8.80
C MET A 64 1.18 4.88 -9.52
N GLU A 65 1.27 4.91 -10.84
CA GLU A 65 1.69 3.75 -11.63
C GLU A 65 3.13 3.38 -11.28
N TYR A 66 3.39 2.07 -11.11
CA TYR A 66 4.71 1.50 -10.88
C TYR A 66 5.12 0.63 -12.07
N ASP A 67 6.36 0.79 -12.55
CA ASP A 67 6.89 0.16 -13.77
C ASP A 67 5.97 0.46 -14.99
N GLN A 68 6.28 1.50 -15.75
CA GLN A 68 5.33 2.08 -16.71
C GLN A 68 4.75 1.06 -17.70
N GLY A 69 3.41 1.04 -17.84
CA GLY A 69 2.71 0.20 -18.81
C GLY A 69 2.43 -1.23 -18.34
N GLN A 70 2.70 -1.58 -17.08
CA GLN A 70 2.28 -2.86 -16.50
C GLN A 70 0.79 -2.89 -16.13
N ASN A 71 0.19 -1.72 -15.82
CA ASN A 71 -1.23 -1.63 -15.52
C ASN A 71 -2.10 -1.87 -16.77
N HIS A 72 -3.24 -2.53 -16.60
CA HIS A 72 -4.23 -2.64 -17.67
C HIS A 72 -5.15 -1.41 -17.75
N ASP A 73 -5.64 -1.08 -18.96
CA ASP A 73 -6.56 0.05 -19.22
C ASP A 73 -7.86 0.02 -18.37
N THR A 74 -8.20 -1.12 -17.76
CA THR A 74 -9.39 -1.30 -16.91
C THR A 74 -9.07 -1.45 -15.43
N ALA A 75 -7.79 -1.42 -15.03
CA ALA A 75 -7.41 -1.60 -13.64
C ALA A 75 -7.95 -0.43 -12.79
N GLU A 76 -8.77 -0.75 -11.79
CA GLU A 76 -9.17 0.23 -10.78
C GLU A 76 -7.99 0.50 -9.83
N ASP A 77 -8.05 1.63 -9.12
CA ASP A 77 -7.08 1.91 -8.06
C ASP A 77 -7.24 0.92 -6.90
N ILE A 78 -6.16 0.71 -6.15
CA ILE A 78 -6.16 -0.08 -4.93
C ILE A 78 -7.21 0.49 -3.95
N ILE A 79 -8.05 -0.38 -3.41
CA ILE A 79 -9.06 0.03 -2.44
C ILE A 79 -8.42 0.01 -1.06
N VAL A 80 -8.30 1.18 -0.43
CA VAL A 80 -7.96 1.28 0.99
C VAL A 80 -9.23 1.10 1.81
N GLU A 81 -9.23 0.14 2.75
CA GLU A 81 -10.39 -0.16 3.59
C GLU A 81 -10.73 1.00 4.53
N PRO A 82 -11.98 1.11 5.03
CA PRO A 82 -12.45 2.27 5.80
C PRO A 82 -11.65 2.64 7.06
N ASP A 83 -10.91 1.70 7.64
CA ASP A 83 -10.05 1.94 8.81
C ASP A 83 -8.60 2.32 8.44
N GLY A 84 -8.27 2.32 7.15
CA GLY A 84 -6.96 2.62 6.61
C GLY A 84 -5.92 1.53 6.86
N SER A 85 -6.26 0.39 7.47
CA SER A 85 -5.27 -0.60 7.92
C SER A 85 -4.95 -1.69 6.88
N SER A 86 -5.75 -1.78 5.83
CA SER A 86 -5.62 -2.79 4.78
C SER A 86 -5.96 -2.24 3.40
N VAL A 87 -5.47 -2.96 2.40
CA VAL A 87 -5.70 -2.69 0.98
C VAL A 87 -6.31 -3.92 0.32
N LYS A 88 -7.15 -3.71 -0.68
CA LYS A 88 -7.63 -4.74 -1.61
C LYS A 88 -7.16 -4.42 -3.01
N LEU A 89 -6.63 -5.43 -3.65
CA LEU A 89 -6.17 -5.41 -5.04
C LEU A 89 -7.16 -6.26 -5.85
N ASN A 90 -7.57 -5.76 -7.01
CA ASN A 90 -8.47 -6.47 -7.93
C ASN A 90 -8.00 -6.25 -9.36
N GLY A 91 -7.76 -7.33 -10.08
CA GLY A 91 -7.20 -7.32 -11.42
C GLY A 91 -5.68 -7.13 -11.46
N ASN A 92 -5.16 -6.90 -12.67
CA ASN A 92 -3.74 -6.65 -12.89
C ASN A 92 -3.41 -5.17 -12.61
N LEU A 93 -2.69 -4.93 -11.52
CA LEU A 93 -2.32 -3.59 -11.08
C LEU A 93 -0.98 -3.55 -10.34
N TRP A 94 -0.22 -2.51 -10.67
CA TRP A 94 1.11 -2.20 -10.16
C TRP A 94 1.09 -0.75 -9.70
N LYS A 95 0.91 -0.54 -8.39
CA LYS A 95 0.62 0.77 -7.81
C LYS A 95 1.53 1.09 -6.63
N ALA A 96 2.05 2.31 -6.63
CA ALA A 96 2.88 2.85 -5.57
C ALA A 96 2.12 3.89 -4.74
N PHE A 97 2.30 3.84 -3.42
CA PHE A 97 1.89 4.85 -2.47
C PHE A 97 3.11 5.66 -2.01
N PRO A 98 3.17 6.98 -2.27
CA PRO A 98 4.26 7.84 -1.84
C PRO A 98 4.18 8.07 -0.34
N LEU A 99 5.29 7.81 0.35
CA LEU A 99 5.43 8.07 1.78
C LEU A 99 5.64 9.57 2.03
N PRO A 100 5.13 10.11 3.15
CA PRO A 100 5.33 11.52 3.49
C PRO A 100 6.80 11.87 3.81
N GLU A 101 7.62 10.86 4.08
CA GLU A 101 9.05 10.98 4.33
C GLU A 101 9.76 9.67 3.96
N MET A 102 11.06 9.77 3.72
CA MET A 102 11.94 8.62 3.44
C MET A 102 12.07 7.71 4.67
N VAL A 103 11.99 6.40 4.46
CA VAL A 103 12.10 5.37 5.50
C VAL A 103 13.38 4.56 5.29
N GLU A 104 14.11 4.33 6.38
CA GLU A 104 15.37 3.57 6.38
C GLU A 104 15.13 2.09 6.76
N VAL A 105 15.72 1.20 5.96
CA VAL A 105 15.82 -0.24 6.22
C VAL A 105 17.22 -0.56 6.72
N GLY A 106 17.29 -0.98 7.98
CA GLY A 106 18.51 -1.48 8.61
C GLY A 106 18.64 -3.00 8.53
N PRO A 107 19.79 -3.57 8.91
CA PRO A 107 20.05 -5.01 8.82
C PRO A 107 19.03 -5.90 9.56
N ASP A 108 18.47 -5.40 10.66
CA ASP A 108 17.52 -6.13 11.50
C ASP A 108 16.05 -5.77 11.23
N THR A 109 15.76 -5.04 10.14
CA THR A 109 14.40 -4.62 9.82
C THR A 109 13.56 -5.79 9.31
N ILE A 110 12.36 -5.91 9.87
CA ILE A 110 11.34 -6.91 9.50
C ILE A 110 10.10 -6.18 8.98
N MET A 111 9.57 -6.64 7.84
CA MET A 111 8.24 -6.27 7.34
C MET A 111 7.23 -7.32 7.79
N SER A 112 6.15 -6.88 8.44
CA SER A 112 5.12 -7.77 9.00
C SER A 112 3.72 -7.27 8.64
N PHE A 113 2.86 -8.20 8.20
CA PHE A 113 1.49 -7.94 7.75
C PHE A 113 0.71 -9.26 7.69
N ASP A 114 -0.61 -9.14 7.63
CA ASP A 114 -1.51 -10.25 7.31
C ASP A 114 -1.88 -10.18 5.82
N PHE A 115 -1.92 -11.32 5.15
CA PHE A 115 -2.26 -11.45 3.74
C PHE A 115 -3.22 -12.61 3.51
N SER A 116 -4.19 -12.38 2.64
CA SER A 116 -5.19 -13.37 2.24
C SER A 116 -5.24 -13.40 0.72
N LEU A 117 -4.84 -14.52 0.13
CA LEU A 117 -4.97 -14.78 -1.30
C LEU A 117 -6.45 -15.09 -1.58
N ILE A 118 -7.17 -14.24 -2.31
CA ILE A 118 -8.61 -14.47 -2.60
C ILE A 118 -8.77 -15.39 -3.80
N GLU A 119 -8.07 -15.04 -4.88
CA GLU A 119 -7.97 -15.79 -6.12
C GLU A 119 -6.51 -15.82 -6.56
N GLU A 120 -6.02 -16.99 -6.97
CA GLU A 120 -4.65 -17.17 -7.43
C GLU A 120 -4.39 -16.38 -8.73
N ALA A 121 -3.42 -15.46 -8.66
CA ALA A 121 -2.91 -14.69 -9.80
C ALA A 121 -1.56 -15.25 -10.29
N GLU A 122 -0.90 -14.57 -11.24
CA GLU A 122 0.46 -14.97 -11.63
C GLU A 122 1.44 -14.74 -10.48
N PHE A 123 1.38 -13.55 -9.87
CA PHE A 123 2.02 -13.29 -8.60
C PHE A 123 1.46 -12.06 -7.88
N GLN A 124 1.76 -11.97 -6.59
CA GLN A 124 1.56 -10.77 -5.78
C GLN A 124 2.86 -10.41 -5.07
N ALA A 125 3.17 -9.13 -4.98
CA ALA A 125 4.37 -8.64 -4.33
C ALA A 125 4.17 -7.31 -3.60
N ILE A 126 5.05 -7.06 -2.63
CA ILE A 126 5.20 -5.77 -1.95
C ILE A 126 6.62 -5.26 -2.23
N CYS A 127 6.77 -4.01 -2.69
CA CYS A 127 8.08 -3.40 -2.93
C CYS A 127 8.35 -2.17 -2.07
N LEU A 128 9.62 -1.97 -1.75
CA LEU A 128 10.15 -0.81 -1.04
C LEU A 128 10.99 0.01 -2.01
N ASP A 129 10.38 0.99 -2.66
CA ASP A 129 10.92 1.59 -3.88
C ASP A 129 11.30 3.07 -3.71
N ASP A 130 12.23 3.55 -4.54
CA ASP A 130 12.68 4.95 -4.54
C ASP A 130 12.62 5.65 -5.92
N ASP A 131 12.33 4.96 -7.02
CA ASP A 131 12.43 5.52 -8.38
C ASP A 131 11.29 5.19 -9.35
N LEU A 132 10.29 4.41 -8.91
CA LEU A 132 9.13 3.89 -9.67
C LEU A 132 9.46 2.83 -10.72
N GLU A 133 10.67 2.29 -10.76
CA GLU A 133 11.07 1.33 -11.77
C GLU A 133 11.37 -0.05 -11.16
N LEU A 134 10.89 -1.11 -11.80
CA LEU A 134 11.21 -2.45 -11.37
C LEU A 134 12.64 -2.81 -11.80
N THR A 135 13.63 -2.42 -11.01
CA THR A 135 15.02 -2.79 -11.25
C THR A 135 15.41 -4.03 -10.44
N GLY A 136 15.72 -5.13 -11.12
CA GLY A 136 16.29 -6.33 -10.50
C GLY A 136 17.77 -6.20 -10.13
N GLU A 137 18.42 -5.15 -10.63
CA GLU A 137 19.82 -4.81 -10.43
C GLU A 137 19.95 -3.59 -9.49
N PRO A 138 21.12 -3.35 -8.89
CA PRO A 138 21.34 -2.14 -8.11
C PRO A 138 21.05 -0.86 -8.90
N ASN A 139 20.16 0.00 -8.40
CA ASN A 139 19.89 1.30 -9.01
C ASN A 139 20.95 2.36 -8.59
N GLU A 140 20.72 3.65 -8.87
CA GLU A 140 21.68 4.72 -8.59
C GLU A 140 22.01 4.87 -7.10
N SER A 141 21.11 4.47 -6.19
CA SER A 141 21.38 4.43 -4.74
C SER A 141 22.17 3.18 -4.32
N GLY A 142 22.50 2.29 -5.27
CA GLY A 142 23.32 1.10 -5.07
C GLY A 142 22.56 -0.10 -4.50
N ALA A 143 21.24 0.00 -4.39
CA ALA A 143 20.42 -1.04 -3.79
C ALA A 143 19.72 -1.89 -4.85
N GLY A 144 19.90 -3.21 -4.73
CA GLY A 144 19.34 -4.22 -5.65
C GLY A 144 17.86 -4.48 -5.41
N LYS A 145 17.41 -5.71 -5.68
CA LYS A 145 15.99 -6.12 -5.59
C LYS A 145 15.31 -5.68 -4.29
N ARG A 146 14.15 -5.04 -4.40
CA ARG A 146 13.36 -4.51 -3.27
C ARG A 146 11.91 -4.98 -3.22
N CYS A 147 11.54 -5.85 -4.16
CA CYS A 147 10.22 -6.47 -4.24
C CYS A 147 10.23 -7.86 -3.63
N PHE A 148 9.28 -8.11 -2.75
CA PHE A 148 9.09 -9.36 -2.03
C PHE A 148 7.79 -10.00 -2.51
N ILE A 149 7.92 -11.10 -3.25
CA ILE A 149 6.81 -11.90 -3.73
C ILE A 149 6.19 -12.64 -2.53
N VAL A 150 4.87 -12.55 -2.39
CA VAL A 150 4.10 -13.14 -1.28
C VAL A 150 3.18 -14.27 -1.74
N ALA A 151 2.80 -14.30 -3.01
CA ALA A 151 2.10 -15.40 -3.68
C ALA A 151 2.59 -15.47 -5.12
N ASN A 152 2.71 -16.69 -5.68
CA ASN A 152 3.36 -16.88 -6.98
C ASN A 152 3.01 -18.23 -7.59
N THR A 153 2.62 -18.23 -8.86
CA THR A 153 2.48 -19.43 -9.69
C THR A 153 3.57 -19.54 -10.76
N GLN A 154 4.38 -18.49 -10.94
CA GLN A 154 5.40 -18.35 -11.95
C GLN A 154 6.83 -18.55 -11.40
N GLY A 155 7.53 -19.58 -11.89
CA GLY A 155 8.89 -19.90 -11.42
C GLY A 155 10.03 -19.03 -11.99
N TRP A 156 9.74 -18.03 -12.82
CA TRP A 156 10.74 -17.35 -13.65
C TRP A 156 11.04 -15.89 -13.27
N ILE A 157 10.34 -15.31 -12.27
CA ILE A 157 10.51 -13.91 -11.87
C ILE A 157 11.85 -13.72 -11.17
N SER A 158 12.86 -13.24 -11.91
CA SER A 158 14.25 -13.19 -11.46
C SER A 158 14.69 -11.82 -10.94
N ASN A 159 13.92 -10.76 -11.12
CA ASN A 159 14.18 -9.40 -10.64
C ASN A 159 13.59 -9.11 -9.25
N MET A 160 12.80 -10.04 -8.70
CA MET A 160 12.25 -9.95 -7.36
C MET A 160 12.79 -11.05 -6.44
N ILE A 161 12.36 -11.02 -5.18
CA ILE A 161 12.74 -11.96 -4.13
C ILE A 161 11.50 -12.74 -3.73
N ASN A 162 11.54 -14.07 -3.79
CA ASN A 162 10.53 -14.87 -3.11
C ASN A 162 10.67 -14.66 -1.60
N SER A 163 9.60 -14.23 -0.95
CA SER A 163 9.57 -14.17 0.52
C SER A 163 9.91 -15.54 1.11
N PRO A 164 10.48 -15.61 2.34
CA PRO A 164 10.76 -16.87 3.00
C PRO A 164 9.54 -17.80 3.13
N MET A 165 8.34 -17.22 3.10
CA MET A 165 7.06 -17.89 3.04
C MET A 165 6.27 -17.36 1.84
N LEU A 166 5.51 -18.23 1.18
CA LEU A 166 4.55 -17.85 0.14
C LEU A 166 3.14 -18.32 0.55
N ALA A 167 2.14 -17.54 0.21
CA ALA A 167 0.75 -17.93 0.29
C ALA A 167 0.40 -18.85 -0.88
N THR A 168 -0.15 -20.01 -0.55
CA THR A 168 -0.49 -21.09 -1.49
C THR A 168 -1.90 -21.65 -1.27
N ILE A 169 -2.64 -21.07 -0.32
CA ILE A 169 -4.00 -21.50 0.02
C ILE A 169 -4.89 -20.27 -0.04
N GLU A 170 -5.87 -20.31 -0.94
CA GLU A 170 -6.85 -19.25 -1.08
C GLU A 170 -7.75 -19.12 0.16
N ASN A 171 -8.30 -17.93 0.36
CA ASN A 171 -9.26 -17.58 1.40
C ASN A 171 -8.78 -17.92 2.82
N THR A 172 -7.45 -17.89 3.02
CA THR A 172 -6.81 -18.15 4.30
C THR A 172 -5.92 -16.97 4.67
N ASP A 173 -6.18 -16.40 5.84
CA ASP A 173 -5.33 -15.34 6.39
C ASP A 173 -4.00 -15.94 6.85
N GLN A 174 -2.90 -15.35 6.38
CA GLN A 174 -1.55 -15.76 6.72
C GLN A 174 -0.75 -14.57 7.22
N HIS A 175 -0.04 -14.78 8.33
CA HIS A 175 0.83 -13.76 8.91
C HIS A 175 2.24 -13.87 8.34
N PHE A 176 2.71 -12.81 7.68
CA PHE A 176 4.04 -12.71 7.11
C PHE A 176 5.00 -11.97 8.06
N GLU A 177 6.21 -12.50 8.18
CA GLU A 177 7.36 -11.80 8.77
C GLU A 177 8.55 -11.97 7.82
N ILE A 178 8.87 -10.92 7.07
CA ILE A 178 9.95 -10.93 6.07
C ILE A 178 11.12 -10.14 6.63
N PRO A 179 12.31 -10.75 6.85
CA PRO A 179 13.49 -10.06 7.36
C PRO A 179 14.14 -9.25 6.23
N ILE A 180 13.47 -8.19 5.78
CA ILE A 180 13.86 -7.36 4.63
C ILE A 180 15.28 -6.81 4.73
N GLY A 181 15.77 -6.54 5.96
CA GLY A 181 17.13 -6.06 6.23
C GLY A 181 18.24 -7.03 5.83
N GLN A 182 17.92 -8.31 5.62
CA GLN A 182 18.86 -9.34 5.14
C GLN A 182 18.99 -9.34 3.61
N PHE A 183 18.09 -8.66 2.91
CA PHE A 183 18.03 -8.60 1.45
C PHE A 183 18.34 -7.21 0.90
N PHE A 184 17.88 -6.18 1.60
CA PHE A 184 18.01 -4.79 1.24
C PHE A 184 18.32 -3.95 2.49
N THR A 185 19.31 -3.08 2.38
CA THR A 185 19.53 -1.97 3.31
C THR A 185 19.63 -0.68 2.51
N GLY A 186 19.13 0.40 3.08
CA GLY A 186 18.99 1.67 2.38
C GLY A 186 17.63 2.26 2.65
N SER A 187 17.23 3.22 1.81
CA SER A 187 16.04 3.99 2.02
C SER A 187 15.04 3.86 0.89
N PHE A 188 13.77 4.08 1.22
CA PHE A 188 12.66 4.07 0.26
C PHE A 188 11.65 5.15 0.65
N ASP A 189 10.92 5.65 -0.33
CA ASP A 189 9.86 6.64 -0.15
C ASP A 189 8.56 6.21 -0.85
N LYS A 190 8.48 4.98 -1.35
CA LYS A 190 7.30 4.41 -2.00
C LYS A 190 7.03 3.01 -1.50
N LEU A 191 5.81 2.78 -1.02
CA LEU A 191 5.31 1.44 -0.73
C LEU A 191 4.50 0.96 -1.93
N VAL A 192 4.96 -0.10 -2.58
CA VAL A 192 4.34 -0.61 -3.81
C VAL A 192 3.61 -1.91 -3.51
N PHE A 193 2.42 -2.05 -4.09
CA PHE A 193 1.71 -3.31 -4.14
C PHE A 193 1.51 -3.72 -5.60
N ILE A 194 1.78 -4.99 -5.87
CA ILE A 194 1.68 -5.58 -7.20
C ILE A 194 0.75 -6.78 -7.11
N GLN A 195 -0.21 -6.83 -8.02
CA GLN A 195 -0.92 -8.03 -8.40
C GLN A 195 -0.83 -8.14 -9.91
N ASP A 196 -0.14 -9.17 -10.37
CA ASP A 196 0.08 -9.41 -11.79
C ASP A 196 -0.74 -10.62 -12.24
N ASN A 197 -1.43 -10.46 -13.37
CA ASN A 197 -2.03 -11.56 -14.09
C ASN A 197 -2.28 -11.15 -15.55
N ASP A 198 -1.49 -11.67 -16.47
CA ASP A 198 -1.65 -11.44 -17.90
C ASP A 198 -2.73 -12.32 -18.54
N VAL A 199 -3.04 -13.47 -17.94
CA VAL A 199 -4.03 -14.44 -18.46
C VAL A 199 -5.46 -13.94 -18.25
N ASP A 200 -5.80 -13.51 -17.04
CA ASP A 200 -7.07 -12.84 -16.72
C ASP A 200 -6.84 -11.60 -15.86
N LYS A 201 -6.87 -10.45 -16.52
CA LYS A 201 -6.53 -9.16 -15.93
C LYS A 201 -7.57 -8.64 -14.92
N ASN A 202 -8.61 -9.42 -14.62
CA ASN A 202 -9.61 -9.11 -13.60
C ASN A 202 -9.53 -10.03 -12.37
N VAL A 203 -8.54 -10.93 -12.30
CA VAL A 203 -8.34 -11.84 -11.16
C VAL A 203 -7.90 -11.08 -9.91
N GLY A 204 -8.43 -11.49 -8.76
CA GLY A 204 -8.06 -11.00 -7.42
C GLY A 204 -9.21 -10.39 -6.63
#